data_AF-A9WAD4-F1
#
_entry.id   AF-A9WAD4-F1
#
_cell.length_a   1.000
_cell.length_b   1.000
_cell.length_c   1.000
_cell.angle_alpha   90.00
_cell.angle_beta   90.00
_cell.angle_gamma   90.00
#
_symmetry.space_group_name_H-M   'P 1'
#
loop_
_entity.id
_entity.type
_entity.pdbx_description
1 polymer ?
#
loop_
_entity_poly.entity_id
_entity_poly.type
_entity_poly.pdbx_seq_one_letter_code
_entity_poly.pdbx_strand_id
1 'polypeptide(L)'
;MDPIFATIRSIHAIFGREVLSVLIVAAAIYLAFTYRPNAPRSPVARIFPVLIDIQVTLGLIYWLVGIFAGVDYFLSFPFILHPLLGFATAVVAHLLIGARSPFARLGRWAAPSALGIILVLVLSNVMIAMMA
;
A
#
# COMPACT_ATOMS: atom_id res chain seq x y z
N MET A 1 20.62 -19.55 0.15
CA MET A 1 19.88 -18.40 0.71
C MET A 1 19.68 -18.66 2.19
N ASP A 2 19.85 -17.63 3.02
CA ASP A 2 19.57 -17.70 4.45
C ASP A 2 18.12 -18.19 4.69
N PRO A 3 17.88 -19.24 5.51
CA PRO A 3 16.55 -19.72 5.84
C PRO A 3 15.61 -18.62 6.34
N ILE A 4 16.11 -17.64 7.08
CA ILE A 4 15.32 -16.52 7.58
C ILE A 4 14.82 -15.66 6.41
N PHE A 5 15.71 -15.31 5.48
CA PHE A 5 15.34 -14.55 4.29
C PHE A 5 14.32 -15.31 3.42
N ALA A 6 14.47 -16.62 3.26
CA ALA A 6 13.52 -17.44 2.51
C ALA A 6 12.12 -17.43 3.15
N THR A 7 12.03 -17.57 4.48
CA THR A 7 10.76 -17.48 5.22
C THR A 7 10.12 -16.11 5.07
N ILE A 8 10.88 -15.02 5.23
CA ILE A 8 10.35 -13.66 5.10
C ILE A 8 9.86 -13.38 3.69
N ARG A 9 10.60 -13.82 2.67
CA ARG A 9 10.16 -13.75 1.27
C ARG A 9 8.84 -14.48 1.06
N SER A 10 8.66 -15.67 1.66
CA SER A 10 7.42 -16.44 1.57
C SER A 10 6.24 -15.73 2.26
N ILE A 11 6.46 -15.19 3.47
CA ILE A 11 5.44 -14.43 4.20
C ILE A 11 5.02 -13.20 3.39
N HIS A 12 5.98 -12.43 2.89
CA HIS A 12 5.71 -11.26 2.07
C HIS A 12 4.99 -11.63 0.77
N ALA A 13 5.35 -12.74 0.13
CA ALA A 13 4.68 -13.20 -1.09
C ALA A 13 3.22 -13.61 -0.84
N ILE A 14 2.94 -14.45 0.15
CA ILE A 14 1.59 -14.97 0.41
C ILE A 14 0.71 -13.86 0.99
N PHE A 15 1.11 -13.28 2.13
CA PHE A 15 0.28 -12.28 2.80
C PHE A 15 0.24 -10.98 2.02
N GLY A 16 1.40 -10.52 1.53
CA GLY A 16 1.49 -9.24 0.83
C GLY A 16 0.81 -9.31 -0.53
N ARG A 17 1.19 -10.27 -1.37
CA ARG A 17 0.75 -10.30 -2.78
C ARG A 17 -0.66 -10.88 -2.92
N GLU A 18 -0.97 -11.97 -2.23
CA GLU A 18 -2.18 -12.75 -2.50
C GLU A 18 -3.34 -12.31 -1.59
N VAL A 19 -3.10 -12.18 -0.29
CA VAL A 19 -4.18 -11.92 0.68
C VAL A 19 -4.47 -10.42 0.80
N LEU A 20 -3.48 -9.62 1.20
CA LEU A 20 -3.67 -8.20 1.48
C LEU A 20 -4.02 -7.41 0.23
N SER A 21 -3.43 -7.71 -0.93
CA SER A 21 -3.79 -7.05 -2.19
C SER A 21 -5.28 -7.21 -2.50
N VAL A 22 -5.85 -8.42 -2.34
CA VAL A 22 -7.27 -8.67 -2.60
C VAL A 22 -8.15 -7.89 -1.61
N LEU A 23 -7.79 -7.91 -0.31
CA LEU A 23 -8.53 -7.17 0.71
C LEU A 23 -8.48 -5.65 0.49
N ILE A 24 -7.32 -5.10 0.13
CA ILE A 24 -7.14 -3.68 -0.18
C ILE A 24 -7.96 -3.30 -1.41
N VAL A 25 -7.92 -4.09 -2.48
CA VAL A 25 -8.71 -3.82 -3.70
C VAL A 25 -10.21 -3.89 -3.41
N ALA A 26 -10.66 -4.91 -2.69
CA ALA A 26 -12.07 -5.04 -2.31
C ALA A 26 -12.54 -3.84 -1.45
N ALA A 27 -11.75 -3.44 -0.47
CA ALA A 27 -12.03 -2.27 0.36
C ALA A 27 -12.00 -0.97 -0.46
N ALA A 28 -11.06 -0.81 -1.39
CA ALA A 28 -10.98 0.34 -2.29
C ALA A 28 -12.22 0.44 -3.17
N ILE A 29 -12.65 -0.65 -3.80
CA ILE A 29 -13.88 -0.71 -4.61
C ILE A 29 -15.07 -0.31 -3.74
N TYR A 30 -15.23 -0.93 -2.56
CA TYR A 30 -16.31 -0.58 -1.64
C TYR A 30 -16.32 0.92 -1.30
N LEU A 31 -15.16 1.50 -0.96
CA LEU A 31 -15.03 2.91 -0.62
C LEU A 31 -15.28 3.83 -1.83
N ALA A 32 -14.94 3.42 -3.05
CA ALA A 32 -15.21 4.20 -4.25
C ALA A 32 -16.71 4.49 -4.43
N PHE A 33 -17.58 3.56 -4.02
CA PHE A 33 -19.03 3.70 -4.15
C PHE A 33 -19.72 4.20 -2.88
N THR A 34 -19.18 3.90 -1.70
CA THR A 34 -19.87 4.15 -0.42
C THR A 34 -19.31 5.33 0.36
N TYR A 35 -18.07 5.76 0.09
CA TYR A 35 -17.47 6.85 0.84
C TYR A 35 -18.21 8.16 0.56
N ARG A 36 -18.56 8.87 1.64
CA ARG A 36 -19.13 10.20 1.60
C ARG A 36 -18.26 11.13 2.45
N PRO A 37 -17.77 12.26 1.89
CA PRO A 37 -17.09 13.26 2.69
C PRO A 37 -18.00 13.73 3.84
N ASN A 38 -17.43 13.90 5.02
CA ASN A 38 -18.11 14.38 6.24
C ASN A 38 -19.18 13.43 6.83
N ALA A 39 -19.40 12.25 6.26
CA ALA A 39 -20.26 11.23 6.88
C ALA A 39 -19.51 10.49 8.00
N PRO A 40 -20.22 9.87 8.97
CA PRO A 40 -19.61 8.98 9.94
C PRO A 40 -18.77 7.89 9.26
N ARG A 41 -17.54 7.69 9.73
CA ARG A 41 -16.61 6.70 9.15
C ARG A 41 -17.12 5.28 9.37
N SER A 42 -17.40 4.58 8.28
CA SER A 42 -17.71 3.14 8.29
C SER A 42 -16.52 2.32 8.81
N PRO A 43 -16.73 1.07 9.27
CA PRO A 43 -15.65 0.18 9.67
C PRO A 43 -14.61 -0.04 8.55
N VAL A 44 -15.06 -0.20 7.30
CA VAL A 44 -14.16 -0.36 6.14
C VAL A 44 -13.29 0.88 5.93
N ALA A 45 -13.85 2.08 6.07
CA ALA A 45 -13.08 3.33 5.98
C ALA A 45 -11.98 3.41 7.05
N ARG A 46 -12.22 2.87 8.25
CA ARG A 46 -11.22 2.84 9.33
C ARG A 46 -10.12 1.80 9.10
N ILE A 47 -10.48 0.63 8.58
CA ILE A 47 -9.57 -0.50 8.38
C ILE A 47 -8.73 -0.34 7.11
N PHE A 48 -9.24 0.33 6.08
CA PHE A 48 -8.54 0.51 4.80
C PHE A 48 -7.09 1.03 4.92
N PRO A 49 -6.80 2.16 5.60
CA PRO A 49 -5.42 2.61 5.76
C PRO A 49 -4.57 1.61 6.56
N VAL A 50 -5.16 0.90 7.54
CA VAL A 50 -4.46 -0.13 8.32
C VAL A 50 -4.05 -1.32 7.45
N LEU A 51 -4.89 -1.76 6.51
CA LEU A 51 -4.52 -2.82 5.56
C LEU A 51 -3.30 -2.42 4.72
N ILE A 52 -3.26 -1.15 4.29
CA ILE A 52 -2.12 -0.60 3.55
C ILE A 52 -0.89 -0.49 4.45
N ASP A 53 -1.03 -0.07 5.71
CA ASP A 53 0.10 -0.02 6.65
C ASP A 53 0.73 -1.41 6.86
N ILE A 54 -0.09 -2.46 7.00
CA ILE A 54 0.39 -3.84 7.13
C ILE A 54 1.12 -4.25 5.85
N GLN A 55 0.56 -3.95 4.67
CA GLN A 55 1.18 -4.25 3.37
C GLN A 55 2.57 -3.61 3.24
N VAL A 56 2.66 -2.31 3.54
CA VAL A 56 3.90 -1.54 3.47
C VAL A 56 4.90 -2.04 4.49
N THR A 57 4.46 -2.37 5.70
CA THR A 57 5.32 -2.90 6.77
C THR A 57 5.92 -4.25 6.38
N LEU A 58 5.13 -5.17 5.83
CA LEU A 58 5.63 -6.46 5.34
C LEU A 58 6.66 -6.27 4.20
N GLY A 59 6.39 -5.33 3.27
CA GLY A 59 7.33 -4.97 2.22
C GLY A 59 8.65 -4.39 2.75
N LEU A 60 8.56 -3.48 3.74
CA LEU A 60 9.74 -2.91 4.39
C LEU A 60 10.58 -3.97 5.11
N ILE A 61 9.93 -4.89 5.84
CA ILE A 61 10.64 -5.98 6.53
C ILE A 61 11.38 -6.85 5.52
N TYR A 62 10.72 -7.24 4.42
CA TYR A 62 11.34 -8.01 3.34
C TYR A 62 12.54 -7.27 2.73
N TRP A 63 12.38 -5.98 2.44
CA TRP A 63 13.43 -5.14 1.86
C TRP A 63 14.64 -4.99 2.80
N LEU A 64 14.42 -4.68 4.07
CA LEU A 64 15.49 -4.54 5.07
C LEU A 64 16.26 -5.85 5.27
N VAL A 65 15.54 -6.96 5.45
CA VAL A 65 16.19 -8.26 5.66
C VAL A 65 16.94 -8.70 4.40
N GLY A 66 16.43 -8.40 3.21
CA GLY A 66 17.17 -8.63 1.97
C GLY A 66 18.50 -7.87 1.92
N ILE A 67 18.51 -6.60 2.30
CA ILE A 67 19.76 -5.80 2.36
C ILE A 67 20.74 -6.40 3.36
N PHE A 68 20.29 -6.73 4.57
CA PHE A 68 21.14 -7.36 5.58
C PHE A 68 21.63 -8.76 5.18
N ALA A 69 20.91 -9.44 4.27
CA ALA A 69 21.30 -10.72 3.67
C ALA A 69 22.18 -10.58 2.41
N GLY A 70 22.58 -9.35 2.01
CA GLY A 70 23.48 -9.10 0.88
C GLY A 70 22.79 -8.93 -0.48
N VAL A 71 21.50 -8.57 -0.50
CA VAL A 71 20.75 -8.31 -1.75
C VAL A 71 20.93 -6.86 -2.18
N ASP A 72 22.07 -6.56 -2.83
CA ASP A 72 22.49 -5.18 -3.11
C ASP A 72 21.59 -4.46 -4.13
N TYR A 73 20.95 -5.17 -5.06
CA TYR A 73 20.10 -4.54 -6.08
C TYR A 73 18.87 -3.82 -5.48
N PHE A 74 18.46 -4.15 -4.26
CA PHE A 74 17.39 -3.44 -3.54
C PHE A 74 17.69 -1.97 -3.28
N LEU A 75 18.97 -1.59 -3.27
CA LEU A 75 19.43 -0.22 -3.13
C LEU A 75 19.56 0.50 -4.48
N SER A 76 19.48 -0.23 -5.60
CA SER A 76 19.63 0.33 -6.93
C SER A 76 18.32 0.93 -7.47
N PHE A 77 18.43 1.83 -8.44
CA PHE A 77 17.27 2.35 -9.15
C PHE A 77 16.77 1.31 -10.19
N PRO A 78 15.45 1.07 -10.34
CA PRO A 78 14.34 1.75 -9.66
C PRO A 78 13.88 1.09 -8.34
N PHE A 79 14.51 0.00 -7.88
CA PHE A 79 14.07 -0.78 -6.72
C PHE A 79 14.07 -0.01 -5.40
N ILE A 80 14.97 0.96 -5.23
CA ILE A 80 14.99 1.89 -4.09
C ILE A 80 13.66 2.64 -3.92
N LEU A 81 12.91 2.84 -5.01
CA LEU A 81 11.61 3.51 -4.96
C LEU A 81 10.52 2.64 -4.33
N HIS A 82 10.68 1.32 -4.29
CA HIS A 82 9.63 0.41 -3.81
C HIS A 82 9.13 0.72 -2.39
N PRO A 83 9.99 0.83 -1.35
CA PRO A 83 9.53 1.24 -0.03
C PRO A 83 8.97 2.68 -0.01
N LEU A 84 9.53 3.59 -0.82
CA LEU A 84 9.08 4.99 -0.87
C LEU A 84 7.66 5.11 -1.43
N LEU A 85 7.34 4.38 -2.50
CA LEU A 85 6.00 4.32 -3.08
C LEU A 85 5.01 3.63 -2.14
N GLY A 86 5.45 2.60 -1.43
CA GLY A 86 4.68 1.98 -0.35
C GLY A 86 4.26 3.02 0.69
N PHE A 87 5.21 3.77 1.24
CA PHE A 87 4.92 4.82 2.23
C PHE A 87 4.05 5.94 1.67
N ALA A 88 4.29 6.40 0.45
CA ALA A 88 3.42 7.38 -0.21
C ALA A 88 1.98 6.89 -0.30
N THR A 89 1.77 5.60 -0.62
CA THR A 89 0.46 4.97 -0.67
C THR A 89 -0.23 4.99 0.70
N ALA A 90 0.49 4.62 1.76
CA ALA A 90 -0.02 4.67 3.13
C ALA A 90 -0.42 6.10 3.54
N VAL A 91 0.42 7.09 3.24
CA VAL A 91 0.13 8.51 3.50
C VAL A 91 -1.16 8.94 2.80
N VAL A 92 -1.33 8.64 1.52
CA VAL A 92 -2.54 9.00 0.77
C VAL A 92 -3.79 8.33 1.36
N ALA A 93 -3.69 7.07 1.78
CA ALA A 93 -4.79 6.35 2.41
C ALA A 93 -5.23 7.00 3.74
N HIS A 94 -4.27 7.37 4.59
CA HIS A 94 -4.56 8.10 5.83
C HIS A 94 -5.11 9.51 5.57
N LEU A 95 -4.61 10.21 4.55
CA LEU A 95 -5.14 11.52 4.14
C LEU A 95 -6.59 11.44 3.66
N LEU A 96 -6.95 10.41 2.88
CA LEU A 96 -8.34 10.20 2.42
C LEU A 96 -9.31 10.10 3.60
N ILE A 97 -8.96 9.34 4.63
CA ILE A 97 -9.84 9.06 5.76
C ILE A 97 -9.72 10.11 6.87
N GLY A 98 -8.61 10.86 6.90
CA GLY A 98 -8.26 11.84 7.93
C GLY A 98 -9.31 12.95 8.13
N ALA A 99 -9.35 13.51 9.34
CA ALA A 99 -10.32 14.55 9.70
C ALA A 99 -10.12 15.84 8.90
N ARG A 100 -8.89 16.09 8.45
CA ARG A 100 -8.49 17.23 7.62
C ARG A 100 -8.11 16.77 6.21
N SER A 101 -8.92 15.90 5.63
CA SER A 101 -8.67 15.34 4.30
C SER A 101 -8.60 16.46 3.25
N PRO A 102 -7.50 16.58 2.48
CA PRO A 102 -7.42 17.55 1.39
C PRO A 102 -8.43 17.22 0.27
N PHE A 103 -8.87 15.96 0.20
CA PHE A 103 -9.85 15.49 -0.77
C PHE A 103 -11.29 15.91 -0.43
N ALA A 104 -11.57 16.37 0.80
CA ALA A 104 -12.93 16.71 1.23
C ALA A 104 -13.58 17.79 0.35
N ARG A 105 -12.78 18.72 -0.20
CA ARG A 105 -13.26 19.79 -1.10
C ARG A 105 -13.69 19.29 -2.48
N LEU A 106 -13.35 18.05 -2.84
CA LEU A 106 -13.70 17.45 -4.12
C LEU A 106 -15.12 16.84 -4.13
N GLY A 107 -15.82 16.88 -2.99
CA GLY A 107 -17.20 16.38 -2.88
C GLY A 107 -17.30 14.90 -3.29
N ARG A 108 -18.17 14.59 -4.27
CA ARG A 108 -18.35 13.22 -4.79
C ARG A 108 -17.07 12.60 -5.38
N TRP A 109 -16.09 13.43 -5.74
CA TRP A 109 -14.83 12.97 -6.33
C TRP A 109 -13.75 12.70 -5.29
N ALA A 110 -13.99 12.93 -4.00
CA ALA A 110 -13.00 12.76 -2.94
C ALA A 110 -12.38 11.35 -2.91
N ALA A 111 -13.21 10.31 -2.76
CA ALA A 111 -12.75 8.93 -2.75
C ALA A 111 -12.20 8.48 -4.10
N PRO A 112 -12.90 8.66 -5.25
CA PRO A 112 -12.33 8.29 -6.55
C PRO A 112 -10.96 8.91 -6.84
N SER A 113 -10.73 10.17 -6.45
CA SER A 113 -9.44 10.84 -6.69
C SER A 113 -8.32 10.23 -5.85
N ALA A 114 -8.53 10.05 -4.55
CA ALA A 114 -7.53 9.46 -3.67
C ALA A 114 -7.26 7.99 -4.01
N LEU A 115 -8.30 7.21 -4.31
CA LEU A 115 -8.18 5.82 -4.73
C LEU A 115 -7.49 5.70 -6.09
N GLY A 116 -7.72 6.64 -7.01
CA GLY A 116 -6.99 6.73 -8.27
C GLY A 116 -5.49 6.99 -8.06
N ILE A 117 -5.12 7.90 -7.14
CA ILE A 117 -3.72 8.12 -6.76
C ILE A 117 -3.11 6.85 -6.17
N ILE A 118 -3.81 6.19 -5.23
CA ILE A 118 -3.38 4.92 -4.63
C ILE A 118 -3.18 3.86 -5.72
N LEU A 119 -4.10 3.75 -6.68
CA LEU A 119 -3.98 2.80 -7.78
C LEU A 119 -2.70 3.04 -8.61
N VAL A 120 -2.43 4.29 -8.99
CA VAL A 120 -1.20 4.64 -9.74
C VAL A 120 0.06 4.29 -8.95
N LEU A 121 0.09 4.62 -7.65
CA LEU A 121 1.23 4.30 -6.78
C LEU A 121 1.43 2.79 -6.66
N VAL A 122 0.36 2.01 -6.45
CA VAL A 122 0.41 0.55 -6.36
C VAL A 122 0.86 -0.07 -7.67
N LEU A 123 0.30 0.35 -8.81
CA LEU A 123 0.70 -0.16 -10.12
C LEU A 123 2.18 0.14 -10.41
N SER A 124 2.64 1.35 -10.09
CA SER A 124 4.06 1.71 -10.20
C SER A 124 4.93 0.79 -9.33
N ASN A 125 4.47 0.51 -8.11
CA ASN A 125 5.18 -0.37 -7.17
C ASN A 125 5.27 -1.82 -7.67
N VAL A 126 4.20 -2.32 -8.29
CA VAL A 126 4.15 -3.65 -8.92
C VAL A 126 5.07 -3.71 -10.14
N MET A 127 5.04 -2.70 -11.01
CA MET A 127 5.91 -2.65 -12.19
C MET A 127 7.39 -2.69 -11.80
N ILE A 128 7.79 -1.93 -10.78
CA ILE A 128 9.16 -1.97 -10.25
C ILE A 128 9.51 -3.36 -9.74
N ALA A 129 8.61 -4.00 -8.98
CA ALA A 129 8.84 -5.33 -8.45
C ALA A 129 8.96 -6.41 -9.55
N MET A 130 8.29 -6.22 -10.70
CA MET A 130 8.36 -7.14 -11.85
C MET A 130 9.64 -7.00 -12.69
N MET A 131 10.44 -5.95 -12.46
CA MET A 131 11.73 -5.76 -13.13
C MET A 131 12.89 -6.50 -12.44
N ALA A 132 12.65 -7.06 -11.24
CA ALA A 132 13.63 -7.79 -10.42
C ALA A 132 13.75 -9.27 -10.81
#